data_AF-A0A451AE69-F1
#
_entry.id   AF-A0A451AE69-F1
#
_cell.length_a   1.000
_cell.length_b   1.000
_cell.length_c   1.000
_cell.angle_alpha   90.00
_cell.angle_beta   90.00
_cell.angle_gamma   90.00
#
_symmetry.space_group_name_H-M   'P 1'
#
loop_
_entity.id
_entity.type
_entity.pdbx_description
1 polymer ?
#
loop_
_entity_poly.entity_id
_entity_poly.type
_entity_poly.pdbx_seq_one_letter_code
_entity_poly.pdbx_strand_id
1 'polypeptide(L)'
;METLTGAAGTDSIIAKAAGNAFTITGTNAGSVDDGFTFTNIETLTGAAGTDSIIAKAGGNAFTITGTNAGSVDDGFTFTNIETLTGAAGTDSIIAKAAGNAFTITGTNAGSVDDGFTFTNIETLTGAAGTDSIIAKAGGNAFTITGTNAGSVDDGFTFTNIETLTGAAG
;
A
#
# COMPACT_ATOMS: atom_id res chain seq x y z
N MET A 1 -10.64 16.39 20.33
CA MET A 1 -9.95 15.20 19.80
C MET A 1 -9.78 14.24 20.96
N GLU A 2 -10.42 13.09 20.89
CA GLU A 2 -10.34 12.05 21.92
C GLU A 2 -9.19 11.09 21.57
N THR A 3 -8.60 10.45 22.58
CA THR A 3 -7.52 9.49 22.40
C THR A 3 -7.96 8.12 22.88
N LEU A 4 -7.80 7.12 22.01
CA LEU A 4 -7.94 5.71 22.33
C LEU A 4 -6.55 5.16 22.65
N THR A 5 -6.41 4.44 23.76
CA THR A 5 -5.15 3.80 24.13
C THR A 5 -5.39 2.32 24.34
N GLY A 6 -4.71 1.49 23.56
CA GLY A 6 -4.71 0.04 23.75
C GLY A 6 -4.02 -0.34 25.05
N ALA A 7 -4.46 -1.47 25.60
CA ALA A 7 -3.97 -1.97 26.87
C ALA A 7 -2.75 -2.89 26.63
N ALA A 8 -2.51 -3.82 27.56
CA ALA A 8 -1.58 -4.91 27.27
C ALA A 8 -2.27 -5.93 26.36
N GLY A 9 -1.56 -6.41 25.34
CA GLY A 9 -2.08 -7.39 24.39
C GLY A 9 -2.02 -6.86 22.96
N THR A 10 -2.85 -7.44 22.10
CA THR A 10 -3.09 -6.92 20.75
C THR A 10 -4.40 -6.17 20.77
N ASP A 11 -4.36 -4.90 20.40
CA ASP A 11 -5.51 -4.03 20.38
C ASP A 11 -5.92 -3.72 18.93
N SER A 12 -7.21 -3.45 18.73
CA SER A 12 -7.79 -3.28 17.40
C SER A 12 -8.76 -2.10 17.36
N ILE A 13 -8.76 -1.40 16.24
CA ILE A 13 -9.81 -0.45 15.89
C ILE A 13 -10.62 -1.03 14.73
N ILE A 14 -11.94 -1.00 14.87
CA ILE A 14 -12.88 -1.23 13.77
C ILE A 14 -13.54 0.11 13.46
N ALA A 15 -13.44 0.56 12.23
CA ALA A 15 -13.99 1.84 11.81
C ALA A 15 -15.53 1.81 11.68
N LYS A 16 -16.14 3.00 11.57
CA LYS A 16 -17.58 3.11 11.33
C LYS A 16 -17.94 2.62 9.92
N ALA A 17 -19.19 2.22 9.72
CA ALA A 17 -19.75 1.83 8.42
C ALA A 17 -19.92 3.03 7.46
N ALA A 18 -18.80 3.61 7.04
CA ALA A 18 -18.62 4.61 5.99
C ALA A 18 -17.18 4.47 5.48
N GLY A 19 -16.77 5.24 4.46
CA GLY A 19 -15.34 5.33 4.14
C GLY A 19 -14.58 6.04 5.26
N ASN A 20 -13.42 5.51 5.64
CA ASN A 20 -12.57 6.06 6.69
C ASN A 20 -11.11 6.19 6.24
N ALA A 21 -10.39 7.12 6.87
CA ALA A 21 -8.96 7.29 6.72
C ALA A 21 -8.25 7.00 8.03
N PHE A 22 -7.36 6.01 8.02
CA PHE A 22 -6.40 5.75 9.07
C PHE A 22 -5.08 6.44 8.74
N THR A 23 -4.68 7.43 9.55
CA THR A 23 -3.39 8.11 9.38
C THR A 23 -2.40 7.60 10.40
N ILE A 24 -1.33 6.95 9.96
CA ILE A 24 -0.25 6.47 10.84
C ILE A 24 0.67 7.64 11.17
N THR A 25 0.95 7.84 12.46
CA THR A 25 1.84 8.93 12.93
C THR A 25 3.07 8.42 13.68
N GLY A 26 3.09 7.13 14.04
CA GLY A 26 4.20 6.48 14.71
C GLY A 26 3.93 5.00 14.93
N THR A 27 4.81 4.34 15.68
CA THR A 27 4.61 2.93 16.06
C THR A 27 3.33 2.78 16.86
N ASN A 28 2.41 1.96 16.35
CA ASN A 28 1.13 1.64 16.97
C ASN A 28 0.31 2.90 17.34
N ALA A 29 0.53 4.01 16.63
CA ALA A 29 -0.11 5.30 16.87
C ALA A 29 -0.55 6.00 15.58
N GLY A 30 -1.64 6.75 15.66
CA GLY A 30 -2.26 7.38 14.50
C GLY A 30 -3.57 8.10 14.80
N SER A 31 -4.36 8.35 13.76
CA SER A 31 -5.72 8.88 13.86
C SER A 31 -6.69 8.15 12.93
N VAL A 32 -7.98 8.27 13.23
CA VAL A 32 -9.09 7.87 12.34
C VAL A 32 -9.93 9.10 12.01
N ASP A 33 -10.09 9.40 10.73
CA ASP A 33 -10.87 10.52 10.19
C ASP A 33 -10.55 11.89 10.83
N ASP A 34 -9.33 12.07 11.36
CA ASP A 34 -8.91 13.20 12.21
C ASP A 34 -9.81 13.49 13.43
N GLY A 35 -10.77 12.63 13.73
CA GLY A 35 -11.70 12.75 14.85
C GLY A 35 -11.14 12.13 16.14
N PHE A 36 -10.44 11.00 15.99
CA PHE A 36 -9.86 10.24 17.08
C PHE A 36 -8.37 10.03 16.84
N THR A 37 -7.58 10.18 17.90
CA THR A 37 -6.20 9.70 17.92
C THR A 37 -6.14 8.36 18.61
N PHE A 38 -5.15 7.54 18.26
CA PHE A 38 -4.91 6.27 18.91
C PHE A 38 -3.44 6.04 19.23
N THR A 39 -3.19 5.24 20.26
CA THR A 39 -1.87 4.80 20.73
C THR A 39 -1.95 3.35 21.19
N ASN A 40 -0.86 2.60 21.06
CA ASN A 40 -0.79 1.15 21.35
C ASN A 40 -1.90 0.36 20.65
N ILE A 41 -2.13 0.61 19.36
CA ILE A 41 -3.06 -0.19 18.53
C ILE A 41 -2.27 -0.87 17.43
N GLU A 42 -2.46 -2.17 17.26
CA GLU A 42 -1.72 -2.99 16.27
C GLU A 42 -2.56 -3.37 15.05
N THR A 43 -3.89 -3.34 15.18
CA THR A 43 -4.80 -3.80 14.12
C THR A 43 -5.80 -2.72 13.71
N LEU A 44 -5.89 -2.47 12.41
CA LEU A 44 -6.81 -1.50 11.81
C LEU A 44 -7.78 -2.21 10.86
N THR A 45 -9.07 -2.14 11.16
CA THR A 45 -10.11 -2.77 10.34
C THR A 45 -11.04 -1.69 9.78
N GLY A 46 -11.08 -1.57 8.45
CA GLY A 46 -12.11 -0.80 7.77
C GLY A 46 -13.49 -1.47 7.86
N ALA A 47 -14.49 -0.86 7.26
CA ALA A 47 -15.87 -1.33 7.30
C ALA A 47 -16.54 -1.14 5.93
N ALA A 48 -17.82 -0.79 5.91
CA ALA A 48 -18.51 -0.51 4.65
C ALA A 48 -18.07 0.85 4.11
N GLY A 49 -17.61 0.92 2.88
CA GLY A 49 -17.12 2.16 2.27
C GLY A 49 -15.80 1.90 1.57
N THR A 50 -15.11 2.97 1.16
CA THR A 50 -13.72 2.89 0.75
C THR A 50 -12.88 3.34 1.92
N ASP A 51 -12.08 2.44 2.45
CA ASP A 51 -11.20 2.68 3.58
C ASP A 51 -9.75 2.82 3.11
N SER A 52 -9.00 3.66 3.82
CA SER A 52 -7.65 4.05 3.42
C SER A 52 -6.68 4.05 4.58
N ILE A 53 -5.42 3.73 4.28
CA ILE A 53 -4.29 3.98 5.16
C ILE A 53 -3.39 5.03 4.52
N ILE A 54 -3.00 6.02 5.32
CA ILE A 54 -1.99 7.01 5.02
C ILE A 54 -0.79 6.73 5.92
N ALA A 55 0.37 6.46 5.34
CA ALA A 55 1.58 6.16 6.09
C ALA A 55 2.15 7.41 6.80
N LYS A 56 3.06 7.17 7.75
CA LYS A 56 3.82 8.24 8.41
C LYS A 56 4.91 8.78 7.49
N ALA A 57 5.40 9.98 7.78
CA ALA A 57 6.63 10.47 7.15
C ALA A 57 7.82 9.51 7.40
N GLY A 58 8.72 9.44 6.42
CA GLY A 58 9.74 8.39 6.29
C GLY A 58 9.37 7.42 5.17
N GLY A 59 10.30 6.53 4.81
CA GLY A 59 9.97 5.41 3.92
C GLY A 59 9.21 4.33 4.67
N ASN A 60 8.16 3.79 4.04
CA ASN A 60 7.31 2.77 4.61
C ASN A 60 7.14 1.58 3.65
N ALA A 61 6.84 0.41 4.20
CA ALA A 61 6.54 -0.79 3.45
C ALA A 61 5.11 -1.27 3.70
N PHE A 62 4.32 -1.34 2.64
CA PHE A 62 3.02 -1.98 2.64
C PHE A 62 3.16 -3.42 2.13
N THR A 63 2.90 -4.40 2.98
CA THR A 63 2.92 -5.82 2.59
C THR A 63 1.50 -6.31 2.42
N ILE A 64 1.11 -6.70 1.20
CA ILE A 64 -0.20 -7.28 0.90
C ILE A 64 -0.19 -8.76 1.26
N THR A 65 -1.15 -9.20 2.07
CA THR A 65 -1.26 -10.59 2.51
C THR A 65 -2.53 -11.28 1.99
N GLY A 66 -3.50 -10.50 1.51
CA GLY A 66 -4.74 -11.00 0.94
C GLY A 66 -5.57 -9.88 0.34
N THR A 67 -6.81 -10.19 -0.06
CA THR A 67 -7.75 -9.17 -0.54
C THR A 67 -8.03 -8.16 0.56
N ASN A 68 -7.74 -6.89 0.28
CA ASN A 68 -7.95 -5.75 1.18
C ASN A 68 -7.33 -5.96 2.57
N ALA A 69 -6.27 -6.76 2.66
CA ALA A 69 -5.57 -7.11 3.89
C ALA A 69 -4.05 -7.10 3.71
N GLY A 70 -3.35 -6.74 4.77
CA GLY A 70 -1.91 -6.57 4.74
C GLY A 70 -1.32 -6.04 6.03
N SER A 71 -0.14 -5.45 5.92
CA SER A 71 0.54 -4.77 7.02
C SER A 71 1.31 -3.55 6.55
N VAL A 72 1.64 -2.66 7.50
CA VAL A 72 2.52 -1.51 7.28
C VAL A 72 3.71 -1.60 8.24
N ASP A 73 4.92 -1.54 7.70
CA ASP A 73 6.20 -1.59 8.43
C ASP A 73 6.32 -2.77 9.42
N ASP A 74 5.61 -3.88 9.17
CA ASP A 74 5.42 -5.02 10.08
C ASP A 74 4.85 -4.65 11.48
N GLY A 75 4.44 -3.40 11.68
CA GLY A 75 3.93 -2.86 12.95
C GLY A 75 2.42 -2.81 13.03
N PHE A 76 1.75 -2.52 11.90
CA PHE A 76 0.30 -2.56 11.81
C PHE A 76 -0.14 -3.70 10.93
N THR A 77 -1.16 -4.44 11.35
CA THR A 77 -1.94 -5.29 10.45
C THR A 77 -3.24 -4.59 10.07
N PHE A 78 -3.71 -4.80 8.85
CA PHE A 78 -4.96 -4.22 8.38
C PHE A 78 -5.84 -5.19 7.62
N THR A 79 -7.14 -4.93 7.66
CA THR A 79 -8.19 -5.67 6.94
C THR A 79 -9.30 -4.73 6.47
N ASN A 80 -9.97 -5.08 5.39
CA ASN A 80 -10.98 -4.23 4.73
C ASN A 80 -10.44 -2.81 4.41
N ILE A 81 -9.25 -2.72 3.82
CA ILE A 81 -8.67 -1.46 3.35
C ILE A 81 -8.45 -1.57 1.84
N GLU A 82 -8.91 -0.58 1.08
CA GLU A 82 -8.83 -0.57 -0.39
C GLU A 82 -7.77 0.40 -0.92
N THR A 83 -7.37 1.40 -0.12
CA THR A 83 -6.46 2.46 -0.58
C THR A 83 -5.24 2.58 0.32
N LEU A 84 -4.05 2.57 -0.28
CA LEU A 84 -2.77 2.72 0.42
C LEU A 84 -2.06 3.98 -0.07
N THR A 85 -1.72 4.88 0.85
CA THR A 85 -1.04 6.13 0.52
C THR A 85 0.27 6.21 1.26
N GLY A 86 1.38 6.27 0.53
CA GLY A 86 2.68 6.62 1.10
C GLY A 86 2.76 8.08 1.50
N ALA A 87 3.89 8.48 2.06
CA ALA A 87 4.14 9.82 2.56
C ALA A 87 5.48 10.36 2.06
N ALA A 88 6.09 11.29 2.79
CA ALA A 88 7.42 11.75 2.44
C ALA A 88 8.45 10.65 2.69
N GLY A 89 9.13 10.16 1.66
CA GLY A 89 10.09 9.06 1.81
C GLY A 89 10.16 8.26 0.52
N THR A 90 10.75 7.08 0.60
CA THR A 90 10.60 6.05 -0.43
C THR A 90 9.68 4.99 0.12
N ASP A 91 8.48 4.91 -0.44
CA ASP A 91 7.47 3.97 -0.03
C ASP A 91 7.41 2.78 -0.99
N SER A 92 7.00 1.64 -0.44
CA SER A 92 7.03 0.36 -1.14
C SER A 92 5.73 -0.41 -0.97
N ILE A 93 5.36 -1.14 -2.01
CA ILE A 93 4.40 -2.24 -1.91
C ILE A 93 5.13 -3.56 -2.19
N ILE A 94 4.90 -4.53 -1.31
CA ILE A 94 5.26 -5.94 -1.50
C ILE A 94 3.96 -6.71 -1.71
N ALA A 95 3.82 -7.37 -2.86
CA ALA A 95 2.61 -8.12 -3.16
C ALA A 95 2.51 -9.45 -2.39
N LYS A 96 1.32 -10.06 -2.42
CA LYS A 96 1.09 -11.38 -1.81
C LYS A 96 1.82 -12.48 -2.57
N ALA A 97 2.12 -13.59 -1.89
CA ALA A 97 2.74 -14.80 -2.46
C ALA A 97 1.81 -15.57 -3.43
N ALA A 98 1.46 -14.92 -4.53
CA ALA A 98 0.76 -15.43 -5.70
C ALA A 98 1.24 -14.63 -6.92
N GLY A 99 0.76 -14.94 -8.14
CA GLY A 99 0.94 -14.01 -9.26
C GLY A 99 0.09 -12.75 -9.06
N ASN A 100 0.69 -11.58 -9.27
CA ASN A 100 0.02 -10.29 -9.12
C ASN A 100 0.19 -9.40 -10.36
N ALA A 101 -0.74 -8.47 -10.53
CA ALA A 101 -0.67 -7.45 -11.56
C ALA A 101 -0.62 -6.06 -10.93
N PHE A 102 0.49 -5.36 -11.17
CA PHE A 102 0.62 -3.94 -10.85
C PHE A 102 0.23 -3.11 -12.07
N THR A 103 -0.81 -2.29 -11.95
CA THR A 103 -1.20 -1.36 -13.02
C THR A 103 -0.78 0.05 -12.63
N ILE A 104 0.11 0.65 -13.41
CA ILE A 104 0.54 2.04 -13.22
C ILE A 104 -0.49 2.96 -13.88
N THR A 105 -1.02 3.91 -13.12
CA THR A 105 -2.05 4.86 -13.61
C THR A 105 -1.55 6.30 -13.65
N GLY A 106 -0.46 6.61 -12.96
CA GLY A 106 0.14 7.94 -12.91
C GLY A 106 1.52 7.91 -12.28
N THR A 107 2.08 9.07 -11.95
CA THR A 107 3.33 9.14 -11.17
C THR A 107 3.08 8.63 -9.77
N ASN A 108 3.87 7.64 -9.33
CA ASN A 108 3.81 7.02 -8.01
C ASN A 108 2.38 6.57 -7.60
N ALA A 109 1.53 6.26 -8.59
CA ALA A 109 0.15 5.86 -8.41
C ALA A 109 -0.24 4.70 -9.32
N GLY A 110 -1.13 3.85 -8.83
CA GLY A 110 -1.55 2.64 -9.53
C GLY A 110 -2.52 1.77 -8.73
N SER A 111 -2.63 0.52 -9.15
CA SER A 111 -3.36 -0.53 -8.45
C SER A 111 -2.57 -1.83 -8.39
N VAL A 112 -2.90 -2.67 -7.40
CA VAL A 112 -2.41 -4.06 -7.30
C VAL A 112 -3.60 -4.99 -7.37
N ASP A 113 -3.57 -5.90 -8.34
CA ASP A 113 -4.69 -6.74 -8.73
C ASP A 113 -5.98 -5.90 -8.89
N ASP A 114 -7.12 -6.48 -8.57
CA ASP A 114 -8.43 -5.82 -8.59
C ASP A 114 -8.86 -5.27 -7.22
N GLY A 115 -7.96 -5.26 -6.22
CA GLY A 115 -8.31 -5.00 -4.82
C GLY A 115 -7.77 -3.70 -4.22
N PHE A 116 -6.54 -3.31 -4.57
CA PHE A 116 -5.89 -2.14 -3.97
C PHE A 116 -5.63 -1.05 -4.98
N THR A 117 -5.89 0.19 -4.57
CA THR A 117 -5.34 1.39 -5.22
C THR A 117 -4.25 1.99 -4.35
N PHE A 118 -3.25 2.60 -4.97
CA PHE A 118 -2.16 3.23 -4.25
C PHE A 118 -1.73 4.58 -4.84
N THR A 119 -1.21 5.44 -3.97
CA THR A 119 -0.60 6.72 -4.32
C THR A 119 0.64 6.99 -3.46
N ASN A 120 1.55 7.83 -3.95
CA ASN A 120 2.85 8.10 -3.33
C ASN A 120 3.63 6.81 -3.01
N ILE A 121 3.67 5.87 -3.94
CA ILE A 121 4.50 4.67 -3.83
C ILE A 121 5.52 4.67 -4.96
N GLU A 122 6.80 4.56 -4.64
CA GLU A 122 7.90 4.63 -5.60
C GLU A 122 8.40 3.25 -6.02
N THR A 123 8.15 2.23 -5.19
CA THR A 123 8.77 0.91 -5.37
C THR A 123 7.74 -0.21 -5.29
N LEU A 124 7.79 -1.14 -6.25
CA LEU A 124 6.88 -2.28 -6.35
C LEU A 124 7.68 -3.57 -6.34
N THR A 125 7.33 -4.49 -5.44
CA THR A 125 7.99 -5.78 -5.31
C THR A 125 6.97 -6.89 -5.49
N GLY A 126 7.15 -7.70 -6.53
CA GLY A 126 6.40 -8.96 -6.67
C GLY A 126 6.80 -9.98 -5.63
N ALA A 127 6.17 -11.15 -5.60
CA ALA A 127 6.45 -12.21 -4.66
C ALA A 127 6.52 -13.58 -5.37
N ALA A 128 6.15 -14.66 -4.68
CA ALA A 128 6.10 -15.97 -5.33
C ALA A 128 4.96 -16.00 -6.35
N GLY A 129 5.24 -16.27 -7.61
CA GLY A 129 4.21 -16.27 -8.65
C GLY A 129 4.79 -15.75 -9.97
N THR A 130 3.92 -15.42 -10.90
CA THR A 130 4.29 -14.58 -12.04
C THR A 130 3.69 -13.21 -11.81
N ASP A 131 4.56 -12.24 -11.58
CA ASP A 131 4.21 -10.86 -11.34
C ASP A 131 4.38 -10.03 -12.60
N SER A 132 3.52 -9.03 -12.73
CA SER A 132 3.44 -8.22 -13.93
C SER A 132 3.34 -6.74 -13.60
N ILE A 133 3.94 -5.91 -14.45
CA ILE A 133 3.61 -4.49 -14.53
C ILE A 133 2.91 -4.21 -15.85
N ILE A 134 1.80 -3.48 -15.74
CA ILE A 134 1.08 -2.86 -16.84
C ILE A 134 1.30 -1.36 -16.73
N ALA A 135 2.04 -0.77 -17.67
CA ALA A 135 2.30 0.66 -17.66
C ALA A 135 1.07 1.49 -18.05
N LYS A 136 1.09 2.78 -17.71
CA LYS A 136 0.03 3.74 -18.08
C LYS A 136 -0.05 3.95 -19.59
N ALA A 137 -1.18 4.48 -20.08
CA ALA A 137 -1.34 4.84 -21.49
C ALA A 137 -0.25 5.84 -21.95
N GLY A 138 0.17 5.71 -23.22
CA GLY A 138 1.21 6.53 -23.82
C GLY A 138 2.59 5.87 -23.88
N GLY A 139 3.61 6.65 -24.23
CA GLY A 139 4.99 6.17 -24.31
C GLY A 139 5.59 5.99 -22.91
N ASN A 140 6.04 4.77 -22.60
CA ASN A 140 6.70 4.44 -21.34
C ASN A 140 8.11 3.90 -21.64
N ALA A 141 9.06 4.22 -20.79
CA ALA A 141 10.42 3.69 -20.87
C ALA A 141 10.64 2.64 -19.78
N PHE A 142 10.90 1.39 -20.16
CA PHE A 142 11.34 0.37 -19.23
C PHE A 142 12.87 0.26 -19.25
N THR A 143 13.49 0.43 -18.09
CA THR A 143 14.93 0.21 -17.92
C THR A 143 15.15 -1.05 -17.10
N ILE A 144 15.83 -2.05 -17.66
CA ILE A 144 16.16 -3.30 -16.95
C ILE A 144 17.52 -3.17 -16.27
N THR A 145 17.56 -3.32 -14.96
CA THR A 145 18.78 -3.16 -14.14
C THR A 145 19.29 -4.48 -13.59
N GLY A 146 18.46 -5.53 -13.61
CA GLY A 146 18.83 -6.86 -13.16
C GLY A 146 17.78 -7.91 -13.51
N THR A 147 17.99 -9.14 -13.06
CA THR A 147 16.98 -10.20 -13.18
C THR A 147 15.70 -9.77 -12.48
N ASN A 148 14.60 -9.73 -13.24
CA ASN A 148 13.26 -9.36 -12.77
C ASN A 148 13.25 -8.00 -12.04
N ALA A 149 14.16 -7.08 -12.40
CA ALA A 149 14.34 -5.80 -11.73
C ALA A 149 14.64 -4.68 -12.72
N GLY A 150 14.14 -3.48 -12.40
CA GLY A 150 14.23 -2.34 -13.29
C GLY A 150 13.46 -1.12 -12.82
N SER A 151 13.17 -0.24 -13.75
CA SER A 151 12.29 0.91 -13.55
C SER A 151 11.31 1.08 -14.71
N VAL A 152 10.19 1.72 -14.41
CA VAL A 152 9.23 2.24 -15.40
C VAL A 152 9.26 3.75 -15.31
N ASP A 153 9.58 4.38 -16.43
CA ASP A 153 9.94 5.78 -16.51
C ASP A 153 11.04 6.14 -15.48
N ASP A 154 11.23 7.43 -15.21
CA ASP A 154 12.20 7.92 -14.24
C ASP A 154 11.69 7.89 -12.78
N GLY A 155 10.53 7.27 -12.52
CA GLY A 155 9.80 7.38 -11.25
C GLY A 155 9.62 6.08 -10.47
N PHE A 156 9.21 4.99 -11.11
CA PHE A 156 8.92 3.72 -10.44
C PHE A 156 10.07 2.75 -10.55
N THR A 157 10.50 2.17 -9.43
CA THR A 157 11.41 1.01 -9.44
C THR A 157 10.65 -0.26 -9.13
N PHE A 158 11.11 -1.38 -9.68
CA PHE A 158 10.51 -2.67 -9.42
C PHE A 158 11.54 -3.78 -9.22
N THR A 159 11.16 -4.77 -8.42
CA THR A 159 11.92 -6.02 -8.24
C THR A 159 10.97 -7.21 -8.21
N ASN A 160 11.50 -8.38 -8.56
CA ASN A 160 10.74 -9.62 -8.64
C ASN A 160 9.49 -9.51 -9.55
N ILE A 161 9.66 -8.90 -10.73
CA ILE A 161 8.63 -8.78 -11.77
C ILE A 161 9.08 -9.54 -13.02
N GLU A 162 8.30 -10.52 -13.46
CA GLU A 162 8.63 -11.39 -14.60
C GLU A 162 8.14 -10.83 -15.94
N THR A 163 7.08 -10.02 -15.92
CA THR A 163 6.42 -9.56 -17.16
C THR A 163 6.15 -8.06 -17.15
N LEU A 164 6.45 -7.39 -18.27
CA LEU A 164 6.27 -5.96 -18.45
C LEU A 164 5.43 -5.72 -19.69
N THR A 165 4.33 -4.99 -19.54
CA THR A 165 3.39 -4.69 -20.61
C THR A 165 3.23 -3.18 -20.72
N GLY A 166 3.43 -2.63 -21.93
CA GLY A 166 3.03 -1.26 -22.23
C GLY A 166 1.52 -1.17 -22.47
N ALA A 167 0.88 -0.06 -22.12
CA ALA A 167 -0.49 0.20 -22.55
C ALA A 167 -0.54 0.73 -24.00
N ALA A 168 -1.73 0.65 -24.61
CA ALA A 168 -1.96 1.21 -25.95
C ALA A 168 -1.60 2.72 -25.97
N GLY A 169 -0.92 3.13 -27.04
CA GLY A 169 -0.55 4.51 -27.33
C GLY A 169 -1.48 5.17 -28.33
#